data_AF-A0A973GKN2-F1
#
_entry.id   AF-A0A973GKN2-F1
#
_cell.length_a   1.000
_cell.length_b   1.000
_cell.length_c   1.000
_cell.angle_alpha   90.00
_cell.angle_beta   90.00
_cell.angle_gamma   90.00
#
_symmetry.space_group_name_H-M   'P 1'
#
loop_
_entity.id
_entity.type
_entity.pdbx_description
1 polymer ?
#
loop_
_entity_poly.entity_id
_entity_poly.type
_entity_poly.pdbx_seq_one_letter_code
_entity_poly.pdbx_strand_id
1 'polypeptide(L)'
;MNRLSERQMNVFNDITERIKAYYVSNNLKVDSYDQLVQKVETARVEIQAALQSNVRTASQFGCDKDDPKGVAIQFKAQVKTQVQRLKDYRTAVNNLLTAVKTAAESVEE
;
A
#
# COMPACT_ATOMS: atom_id res chain seq x y z
N MET A 1 16.84 5.79 0.58
CA MET A 1 16.73 4.46 -0.06
C MET A 1 15.88 3.57 0.83
N ASN A 2 14.67 3.20 0.40
CA ASN A 2 13.92 2.09 1.01
C ASN A 2 13.39 1.16 -0.08
N ARG A 3 14.34 0.51 -0.78
CA ARG A 3 14.10 -0.30 -2.00
C ARG A 3 13.14 -1.46 -1.76
N LEU A 4 13.07 -1.98 -0.53
CA LEU A 4 12.20 -3.11 -0.18
C LEU A 4 10.72 -2.71 -0.22
N SER A 5 10.39 -1.56 0.33
CA SER A 5 9.00 -1.09 0.41
C SER A 5 8.48 -0.58 -0.93
N GLU A 6 9.33 0.09 -1.71
CA GLU A 6 9.03 0.44 -3.10
C GLU A 6 8.78 -0.83 -3.95
N ARG A 7 9.61 -1.87 -3.80
CA ARG A 7 9.39 -3.14 -4.48
C ARG A 7 8.08 -3.80 -4.07
N GLN A 8 7.74 -3.80 -2.78
CA GLN A 8 6.47 -4.35 -2.29
C GLN A 8 5.26 -3.58 -2.85
N MET A 9 5.34 -2.24 -2.89
CA MET A 9 4.30 -1.43 -3.51
C MET A 9 4.10 -1.78 -5.00
N ASN A 10 5.18 -1.92 -5.75
CA ASN A 10 5.09 -2.28 -7.17
C ASN A 10 4.42 -3.64 -7.36
N VAL A 11 4.79 -4.64 -6.54
CA VAL A 11 4.12 -5.96 -6.57
C VAL A 11 2.62 -5.83 -6.26
N PHE A 12 2.23 -5.00 -5.29
CA PHE A 12 0.82 -4.77 -4.96
C PHE A 12 0.06 -4.02 -6.06
N ASN A 13 0.70 -3.07 -6.75
CA ASN A 13 0.15 -2.40 -7.93
C ASN A 13 -0.09 -3.43 -9.04
N ASP A 14 0.92 -4.22 -9.41
CA ASP A 14 0.82 -5.22 -10.47
C ASP A 14 -0.30 -6.23 -10.20
N ILE A 15 -0.43 -6.69 -8.95
CA ILE A 15 -1.52 -7.58 -8.54
C ILE A 15 -2.87 -6.88 -8.65
N THR A 16 -2.97 -5.64 -8.20
CA THR A 16 -4.21 -4.84 -8.30
C THR A 16 -4.65 -4.68 -9.75
N GLU A 17 -3.71 -4.36 -10.65
CA GLU A 17 -3.98 -4.20 -12.08
C GLU A 17 -4.47 -5.51 -12.71
N ARG A 18 -3.85 -6.64 -12.36
CA ARG A 18 -4.29 -7.96 -12.81
C ARG A 18 -5.69 -8.30 -12.32
N ILE A 19 -6.02 -7.98 -11.07
CA ILE A 19 -7.37 -8.19 -10.51
C ILE A 19 -8.40 -7.32 -11.24
N LYS A 20 -8.08 -6.04 -11.49
CA LYS A 20 -8.94 -5.13 -12.24
C LYS A 20 -9.19 -5.63 -13.66
N ALA A 21 -8.13 -6.06 -14.35
CA ALA A 21 -8.22 -6.63 -15.70
C ALA A 21 -9.10 -7.89 -15.72
N TYR A 22 -8.91 -8.80 -14.75
CA TYR A 22 -9.69 -10.02 -14.63
C TYR A 22 -11.17 -9.75 -14.34
N TYR A 23 -11.48 -8.78 -13.47
CA TYR A 23 -12.85 -8.33 -13.20
C TYR A 23 -13.56 -7.86 -14.48
N VAL A 24 -12.89 -7.03 -15.29
CA VAL A 24 -13.42 -6.52 -16.55
C VAL A 24 -13.54 -7.62 -17.61
N SER A 25 -12.52 -8.45 -17.79
CA SER A 25 -12.50 -9.47 -18.84
C SER A 25 -13.58 -10.54 -18.66
N ASN A 26 -13.95 -10.83 -17.42
CA ASN A 26 -14.99 -11.82 -17.08
C ASN A 26 -16.35 -11.17 -16.79
N ASN A 27 -16.49 -9.86 -17.01
CA ASN A 27 -17.74 -9.11 -16.77
C ASN A 27 -18.36 -9.40 -15.38
N LEU A 28 -17.51 -9.49 -14.36
CA LEU A 28 -17.93 -9.86 -13.02
C LEU A 28 -18.72 -8.73 -12.37
N LYS A 29 -19.60 -9.10 -11.43
CA LYS A 29 -20.37 -8.15 -10.63
C LYS A 29 -20.00 -8.28 -9.17
N VAL A 30 -19.45 -7.22 -8.61
CA VAL A 30 -19.13 -7.12 -7.19
C VAL A 30 -19.71 -5.79 -6.69
N ASP A 31 -20.77 -5.84 -5.88
CA ASP A 31 -21.48 -4.64 -5.43
C ASP A 31 -20.60 -3.62 -4.69
N SER A 32 -19.54 -4.09 -4.03
CA SER A 32 -18.58 -3.27 -3.29
C SER A 32 -17.29 -2.96 -4.06
N TYR A 33 -17.23 -3.24 -5.37
CA TYR A 33 -16.02 -3.14 -6.17
C TYR A 33 -15.35 -1.76 -6.08
N ASP A 34 -16.11 -0.70 -6.37
CA ASP A 34 -15.57 0.66 -6.39
C ASP A 34 -15.03 1.10 -5.03
N GLN A 35 -15.71 0.69 -3.95
CA GLN A 35 -15.25 0.95 -2.58
C GLN A 35 -13.95 0.20 -2.26
N LEU A 36 -13.81 -1.05 -2.74
CA LEU A 36 -12.58 -1.84 -2.57
C LEU A 36 -11.42 -1.25 -3.37
N VAL A 37 -11.67 -0.81 -4.61
CA VAL A 37 -10.68 -0.10 -5.43
C VAL A 37 -10.26 1.21 -4.78
N GLN A 38 -11.20 1.97 -4.23
CA GLN A 38 -10.90 3.21 -3.51
C GLN A 38 -10.05 2.95 -2.25
N LYS A 39 -10.35 1.90 -1.48
CA LYS A 39 -9.54 1.52 -0.31
C LYS A 39 -8.11 1.15 -0.71
N VAL A 40 -7.95 0.42 -1.82
CA VAL A 40 -6.63 0.11 -2.39
C VAL A 40 -5.88 1.37 -2.77
N GLU A 41 -6.52 2.31 -3.46
CA GLU A 41 -5.88 3.56 -3.89
C GLU A 41 -5.50 4.46 -2.70
N THR A 42 -6.38 4.59 -1.72
CA THR A 42 -6.08 5.31 -0.47
C THR A 42 -4.85 4.71 0.21
N ALA A 43 -4.80 3.39 0.37
CA ALA A 43 -3.66 2.73 1.01
C ALA A 43 -2.35 2.91 0.22
N ARG A 44 -2.42 2.89 -1.12
CA ARG A 44 -1.28 3.18 -2.03
C ARG A 44 -0.73 4.59 -1.80
N VAL A 45 -1.60 5.59 -1.73
CA VAL A 45 -1.21 6.99 -1.49
C VAL A 45 -0.62 7.17 -0.09
N GLU A 46 -1.22 6.55 0.94
CA GLU A 46 -0.73 6.64 2.31
C GLU A 46 0.68 6.07 2.48
N ILE A 47 0.99 4.90 1.87
CA ILE A 47 2.34 4.35 1.93
C ILE A 47 3.35 5.20 1.15
N GLN A 48 2.94 5.79 0.02
CA GLN A 48 3.78 6.70 -0.75
C GLN A 48 4.16 7.93 0.08
N ALA A 49 3.19 8.52 0.77
CA ALA A 49 3.41 9.65 1.68
C ALA A 49 4.34 9.27 2.85
N ALA A 50 4.15 8.08 3.45
CA ALA A 50 5.02 7.59 4.52
C ALA A 50 6.48 7.42 4.06
N LEU A 51 6.70 6.89 2.85
CA LEU A 51 8.05 6.77 2.26
C LEU A 51 8.72 8.13 2.07
N GLN A 52 7.99 9.11 1.51
CA GLN A 52 8.52 10.47 1.32
C GLN A 52 8.88 11.14 2.66
N SER A 53 8.03 10.98 3.67
CA SER A 53 8.27 11.49 5.03
C SER A 53 9.54 10.89 5.65
N ASN A 54 9.77 9.59 5.46
CA ASN A 54 10.97 8.92 5.96
C ASN A 54 12.24 9.42 5.27
N VAL A 55 12.20 9.63 3.95
CA VAL A 55 13.33 10.20 3.20
C VAL A 55 13.66 11.60 3.70
N ARG A 56 12.64 12.44 3.92
CA ARG A 56 12.81 13.80 4.44
C ARG A 56 13.38 13.81 5.87
N THR A 57 12.96 12.90 6.73
CA THR A 57 13.46 12.84 8.10
C THR A 57 14.88 12.27 8.14
N ALA A 58 15.19 11.30 7.27
CA ALA A 58 16.54 10.78 7.14
C ALA A 58 17.55 11.85 6.67
N SER A 59 17.15 12.82 5.85
CA SER A 59 18.05 13.91 5.44
C SER A 59 18.33 14.92 6.56
N GLN A 60 17.63 14.84 7.69
CA GLN A 60 17.87 15.68 8.87
C GLN A 60 18.94 15.10 9.80
N PHE A 61 19.47 13.89 9.53
CA PHE A 61 20.63 13.39 10.27
C PHE A 61 21.89 14.20 9.90
N GLY A 62 22.58 14.71 10.91
CA GLY A 62 23.86 15.38 10.74
C GLY A 62 24.51 15.70 12.09
N CYS A 63 25.84 15.78 12.10
CA CYS A 63 26.63 16.10 13.30
C CYS A 63 26.42 17.56 13.75
N ASP A 64 26.01 18.44 12.83
CA ASP A 64 25.81 19.88 13.07
C ASP A 64 24.33 20.23 13.34
N LYS A 65 23.51 19.25 13.72
CA LYS A 65 22.08 19.43 13.99
C LYS A 65 21.84 19.48 15.49
N ASP A 66 20.93 20.34 15.91
CA ASP A 66 20.67 20.62 17.34
C ASP A 66 20.08 19.41 18.10
N ASP A 67 19.41 18.48 17.41
CA ASP A 67 18.78 17.30 18.05
C ASP A 67 18.81 16.02 17.19
N PRO A 68 19.99 15.39 17.02
CA PRO A 68 20.09 14.14 16.27
C PRO A 68 19.38 12.97 16.96
N LYS A 69 19.19 13.03 18.30
CA LYS A 69 18.47 11.99 19.05
C LYS A 69 16.97 12.06 18.81
N GLY A 70 16.38 13.25 18.81
CA GLY A 70 14.96 13.45 18.48
C GLY A 70 14.65 13.02 17.05
N VAL A 71 15.50 13.37 16.08
CA VAL A 71 15.39 12.90 14.68
C VAL A 71 15.44 11.37 14.61
N ALA A 72 16.31 10.71 15.39
CA ALA A 72 16.37 9.25 15.44
C ALA A 72 15.09 8.60 15.97
N ILE A 73 14.51 9.17 17.04
CA ILE A 73 13.24 8.69 17.63
C ILE A 73 12.10 8.88 16.63
N GLN A 74 12.03 10.05 15.99
CA GLN A 74 11.03 10.35 14.97
C GLN A 74 11.14 9.39 13.79
N PHE A 75 12.33 9.20 13.24
CA PHE A 75 12.56 8.29 12.12
C PHE A 75 12.15 6.87 12.47
N LYS A 76 12.48 6.38 13.67
CA LYS A 76 12.04 5.05 14.14
C LYS A 76 10.52 4.92 14.22
N ALA A 77 9.83 5.95 14.69
CA ALA A 77 8.37 5.97 14.73
C ALA A 77 7.78 5.93 13.31
N GLN A 78 8.31 6.72 12.39
CA GLN A 78 7.79 6.76 11.03
C GLN A 78 8.10 5.47 10.24
N VAL A 79 9.21 4.78 10.50
CA VAL A 79 9.47 3.44 9.94
C VAL A 79 8.41 2.44 10.40
N LYS A 80 7.99 2.48 11.68
CA LYS A 80 6.87 1.64 12.16
C LYS A 80 5.57 1.97 11.45
N THR A 81 5.26 3.26 11.29
CA THR A 81 4.09 3.71 10.52
C THR A 81 4.14 3.20 9.09
N GLN A 82 5.29 3.30 8.42
CA GLN A 82 5.49 2.80 7.06
C GLN A 82 5.21 1.29 6.97
N VAL A 83 5.71 0.49 7.92
CA VAL A 83 5.41 -0.95 7.98
C VAL A 83 3.92 -1.21 8.14
N GLN A 84 3.23 -0.43 8.97
CA GLN A 84 1.79 -0.56 9.14
C GLN A 84 1.04 -0.23 7.84
N ARG A 85 1.38 0.88 7.17
CA ARG A 85 0.76 1.26 5.89
C ARG A 85 0.97 0.22 4.78
N LEU A 86 2.12 -0.46 4.75
CA LEU A 86 2.33 -1.60 3.85
C LEU A 86 1.39 -2.77 4.14
N LYS A 87 1.13 -3.07 5.42
CA LYS A 87 0.17 -4.12 5.81
C LYS A 87 -1.26 -3.73 5.45
N ASP A 88 -1.62 -2.46 5.64
CA ASP A 88 -2.93 -1.95 5.29
C ASP A 88 -3.15 -2.05 3.77
N TYR A 89 -2.14 -1.69 2.98
CA TYR A 89 -2.19 -1.84 1.53
C TYR A 89 -2.32 -3.30 1.10
N ARG A 90 -1.51 -4.22 1.65
CA ARG A 90 -1.64 -5.66 1.41
C ARG A 90 -3.05 -6.17 1.73
N THR A 91 -3.62 -5.74 2.86
CA THR A 91 -4.97 -6.12 3.27
C THR A 91 -6.02 -5.62 2.29
N ALA A 92 -5.93 -4.37 1.84
CA ALA A 92 -6.85 -3.82 0.85
C ALA A 92 -6.81 -4.59 -0.48
N VAL A 93 -5.61 -4.94 -0.97
CA VAL A 93 -5.45 -5.75 -2.19
C VAL A 93 -6.04 -7.15 -2.01
N ASN A 94 -5.79 -7.80 -0.86
CA ASN A 94 -6.36 -9.12 -0.58
C ASN A 94 -7.90 -9.07 -0.51
N ASN A 95 -8.48 -8.04 0.10
CA ASN A 95 -9.94 -7.91 0.16
C ASN A 95 -10.54 -7.74 -1.25
N LEU A 96 -9.91 -6.95 -2.12
CA LEU A 96 -10.30 -6.83 -3.51
C LEU A 96 -10.19 -8.17 -4.25
N LEU A 97 -9.07 -8.87 -4.08
CA LEU A 97 -8.83 -10.20 -4.69
C LEU A 97 -9.92 -11.20 -4.26
N THR A 98 -10.21 -11.29 -2.97
CA THR A 98 -11.21 -12.20 -2.43
C THR A 98 -12.59 -11.88 -2.99
N ALA A 99 -13.00 -10.61 -3.01
CA ALA A 99 -14.31 -10.25 -3.54
C ALA A 99 -14.46 -10.59 -5.02
N VAL A 100 -13.44 -10.31 -5.84
CA VAL A 100 -13.44 -10.66 -7.27
C VAL A 100 -13.43 -12.17 -7.48
N LYS A 101 -12.64 -12.90 -6.68
CA LYS A 101 -12.61 -14.37 -6.74
C LYS A 101 -13.97 -14.98 -6.39
N THR A 102 -14.61 -14.55 -5.31
CA THR A 102 -15.93 -15.04 -4.91
C THR A 102 -16.98 -14.76 -5.99
N ALA A 103 -16.93 -13.59 -6.63
CA ALA A 103 -17.82 -13.30 -7.76
C ALA A 103 -17.56 -14.20 -8.97
N ALA A 104 -16.29 -14.55 -9.26
CA ALA A 104 -15.96 -15.48 -10.32
C ALA A 104 -16.50 -16.90 -10.05
N GLU A 105 -16.34 -17.41 -8.82
CA GLU A 105 -16.85 -18.72 -8.42
C GLU A 105 -18.38 -18.79 -8.52
N SER A 106 -19.09 -17.69 -8.24
CA SER A 106 -20.56 -17.63 -8.38
C SER A 106 -21.10 -17.57 -9.81
N VAL A 107 -20.22 -17.42 -10.82
CA VAL A 107 -20.59 -17.35 -12.24
C VAL A 107 -20.34 -18.68 -12.96
N GLU A 108 -19.56 -19.59 -12.37
CA GLU A 108 -19.25 -20.91 -12.93
C GLU A 108 -20.28 -22.00 -12.54
N GLU A 109 -21.29 -21.68 -11.71
CA GLU A 109 -22.49 -22.49 -11.42
C GLU A 109 -23.69 -22.10 -12.31
#